data_AF-M7YDZ2-F1
#
_entry.id   AF-M7YDZ2-F1
#
_cell.length_a   1.000
_cell.length_b   1.000
_cell.length_c   1.000
_cell.angle_alpha   90.00
_cell.angle_beta   90.00
_cell.angle_gamma   90.00
#
_symmetry.space_group_name_H-M   'P 1'
#
loop_
_entity.id
_entity.type
_entity.pdbx_description
1 polymer ?
#
loop_
_entity_poly.entity_id
_entity_poly.type
_entity_poly.pdbx_seq_one_letter_code
_entity_poly.pdbx_strand_id
1 'polypeptide(L)'
;MAVPLLTKKIVKKRVKHFKRAHSDRYIGLKVPIVKHAVVSTFKVYRDSWPAVVSSLHNLEQSWRRPKGIDSRVRRKFKGCTLMPNIGYGSDKKTRHYLPNKFKKFVVHNVSELELLMMHNRTYCAEIAHNVSTKKRKDIVERAAQLDIVVTNKLARLRSQEDE
;
A
#
# COMPACT_ATOMS: atom_id res chain seq x y z
N MET A 1 -13.33 25.09 4.72
CA MET A 1 -12.42 24.08 4.16
C MET A 1 -11.01 24.59 4.30
N ALA A 2 -10.24 23.94 5.18
CA ALA A 2 -8.86 24.31 5.45
C ALA A 2 -8.01 24.32 4.15
N VAL A 3 -7.27 25.42 3.93
CA VAL A 3 -6.34 25.56 2.81
C VAL A 3 -4.94 25.13 3.24
N PRO A 4 -4.26 24.25 2.46
CA PRO A 4 -2.95 23.72 2.83
C PRO A 4 -1.87 24.81 2.84
N LEU A 5 -0.95 24.71 3.82
CA LEU A 5 0.19 25.65 3.94
C LEU A 5 1.29 25.43 2.88
N LEU A 6 1.36 24.25 2.28
CA LEU A 6 2.46 23.90 1.37
C LEU A 6 2.28 24.56 -0.01
N THR A 7 3.09 25.58 -0.28
CA THR A 7 3.14 26.24 -1.60
C THR A 7 4.03 25.50 -2.59
N LYS A 8 5.10 24.86 -2.12
CA LYS A 8 6.07 24.14 -2.96
C LYS A 8 5.43 22.96 -3.70
N LYS A 9 5.67 22.87 -5.01
CA LYS A 9 5.25 21.74 -5.84
C LYS A 9 5.87 20.44 -5.34
N ILE A 10 5.05 19.41 -5.16
CA ILE A 10 5.50 18.08 -4.79
C ILE A 10 6.13 17.42 -6.03
N VAL A 11 7.42 17.11 -5.95
CA VAL A 11 8.16 16.43 -7.03
C VAL A 11 8.64 15.08 -6.54
N LYS A 12 8.25 14.01 -7.25
CA LYS A 12 8.80 12.67 -7.04
C LYS A 12 9.92 12.44 -8.05
N LYS A 13 11.16 12.23 -7.58
CA LYS A 13 12.31 11.93 -8.45
C LYS A 13 12.17 10.62 -9.22
N ARG A 14 11.31 9.72 -8.72
CA ARG A 14 10.95 8.46 -9.36
C ARG A 14 9.58 8.03 -8.89
N VAL A 15 8.74 7.61 -9.82
CA VAL A 15 7.40 7.07 -9.54
C VAL A 15 7.38 5.54 -9.67
N LYS A 16 8.15 4.98 -10.60
CA LYS A 16 8.23 3.53 -10.82
C LYS A 16 8.81 2.80 -9.60
N HIS A 17 8.02 1.91 -9.02
CA HIS A 17 8.43 1.06 -7.90
C HIS A 17 9.69 0.23 -8.23
N PHE A 18 10.49 -0.01 -7.20
CA PHE A 18 11.62 -0.92 -7.28
C PHE A 18 11.12 -2.35 -7.17
N LYS A 19 11.18 -3.10 -8.27
CA LYS A 19 10.82 -4.51 -8.32
C LYS A 19 12.06 -5.39 -8.13
N ARG A 20 11.92 -6.50 -7.42
CA ARG A 20 12.96 -7.53 -7.33
C ARG A 20 13.29 -8.06 -8.73
N ALA A 21 14.56 -8.37 -8.99
CA ALA A 21 14.96 -8.99 -10.26
C ALA A 21 14.25 -10.34 -10.44
N HIS A 22 13.74 -10.61 -11.65
CA HIS A 22 13.03 -11.83 -12.04
C HIS A 22 11.67 -12.08 -11.37
N SER A 23 11.14 -11.16 -10.55
CA SER A 23 9.80 -11.32 -9.94
C SER A 23 8.66 -11.30 -10.96
N ASP A 24 8.92 -10.83 -12.17
CA ASP A 24 8.01 -10.83 -13.31
C ASP A 24 7.91 -12.19 -14.01
N ARG A 25 8.94 -13.05 -13.91
CA ARG A 25 8.97 -14.37 -14.55
C ARG A 25 8.51 -15.50 -13.63
N TYR A 26 8.74 -15.37 -12.33
CA TYR A 26 8.41 -16.38 -11.34
C TYR A 26 7.17 -15.95 -10.54
N ILE A 27 6.00 -16.09 -11.17
CA ILE A 27 4.69 -15.85 -10.54
C ILE A 27 4.22 -17.18 -9.93
N GLY A 28 4.26 -17.31 -8.61
CA GLY A 28 3.64 -18.46 -7.96
C GLY A 28 2.12 -18.35 -8.04
N LEU A 29 1.45 -19.34 -8.63
CA LEU A 29 0.02 -19.52 -8.40
C LEU A 29 -0.17 -19.73 -6.90
N LYS A 30 -0.87 -18.81 -6.24
CA LYS A 30 -1.25 -18.95 -4.84
C LYS A 30 -2.36 -19.99 -4.78
N VAL A 31 -2.00 -21.27 -4.86
CA VAL A 31 -2.97 -22.35 -4.64
C VAL A 31 -3.51 -22.17 -3.23
N PRO A 32 -4.83 -22.01 -3.05
CA PRO A 32 -5.40 -22.00 -1.72
C PRO A 32 -5.06 -23.35 -1.10
N ILE A 33 -4.37 -23.32 0.04
CA ILE A 33 -4.25 -24.49 0.90
C ILE A 33 -5.68 -24.73 1.42
N VAL A 34 -6.46 -25.51 0.67
CA VAL A 34 -7.73 -26.04 1.16
C VAL A 34 -7.33 -26.98 2.28
N LYS A 35 -7.52 -26.53 3.53
CA LYS A 35 -7.39 -27.38 4.70
C LYS A 35 -8.28 -28.59 4.48
N HIS A 36 -7.66 -29.77 4.50
CA HIS A 36 -8.25 -31.09 4.27
C HIS A 36 -9.73 -31.18 4.65
N ALA A 37 -10.60 -31.26 3.64
CA ALA A 37 -11.91 -31.89 3.80
C ALA A 37 -11.73 -33.36 3.43
N VAL A 38 -11.95 -34.23 4.41
CA VAL A 38 -12.03 -35.68 4.27
C VAL A 38 -13.23 -35.99 3.37
N VAL A 39 -13.01 -36.48 2.15
CA VAL A 39 -14.00 -37.36 1.51
C VAL A 39 -13.27 -38.45 0.70
N SER A 40 -13.61 -39.67 1.10
CA SER A 40 -13.34 -40.96 0.52
C SER A 40 -13.77 -41.08 -0.95
N THR A 41 -13.09 -41.96 -1.69
CA THR A 41 -13.49 -42.60 -2.97
C THR A 41 -13.71 -41.69 -4.18
N PHE A 42 -12.76 -41.68 -5.12
CA PHE A 42 -12.96 -42.24 -6.49
C PHE A 42 -11.64 -42.18 -7.27
N LYS A 43 -11.29 -43.32 -7.87
CA LYS A 43 -10.04 -43.59 -8.58
C LYS A 43 -10.31 -43.51 -10.08
N VAL A 44 -9.96 -42.41 -10.73
CA VAL A 44 -9.91 -42.32 -12.21
C VAL A 44 -8.75 -41.40 -12.64
N TYR A 45 -7.75 -42.02 -13.28
CA TYR A 45 -6.78 -41.50 -14.25
C TYR A 45 -6.35 -40.03 -14.18
N ARG A 46 -5.08 -39.81 -13.81
CA ARG A 46 -4.30 -38.65 -14.25
C ARG A 46 -2.84 -39.08 -14.44
N ASP A 47 -2.60 -39.79 -15.53
CA ASP A 47 -1.25 -40.14 -15.97
C ASP A 47 -0.53 -38.91 -16.54
N SER A 48 0.78 -38.87 -16.28
CA SER A 48 1.79 -37.92 -16.74
C SER A 48 1.99 -36.65 -15.88
N TRP A 49 2.75 -36.81 -14.79
CA TRP A 49 3.64 -35.77 -14.28
C TRP A 49 5.02 -36.37 -13.98
N PRO A 50 6.02 -36.22 -14.86
CA PRO A 50 7.41 -36.33 -14.45
C PRO A 50 8.07 -34.96 -14.66
N ALA A 51 7.98 -34.10 -13.66
CA ALA A 51 8.88 -32.97 -13.56
C ALA A 51 9.06 -32.67 -12.08
N VAL A 52 10.18 -33.18 -11.56
CA VAL A 52 10.97 -32.65 -10.44
C VAL A 52 10.33 -31.38 -9.88
N VAL A 53 9.79 -31.49 -8.66
CA VAL A 53 9.32 -30.35 -7.86
C VAL A 53 10.55 -29.49 -7.56
N SER A 54 10.98 -28.76 -8.58
CA SER A 54 11.90 -27.66 -8.46
C SER A 54 11.14 -26.72 -7.55
N SER A 55 11.63 -26.57 -6.33
CA SER A 55 11.18 -25.54 -5.40
C SER A 55 11.32 -24.20 -6.12
N LEU A 56 10.27 -23.83 -6.87
CA LEU A 56 10.12 -22.54 -7.51
C LEU A 56 9.85 -21.58 -6.37
N HIS A 57 10.95 -21.16 -5.74
CA HIS A 57 10.96 -20.18 -4.69
C HIS A 57 10.18 -18.96 -5.19
N ASN A 58 8.99 -18.76 -4.63
CA ASN A 58 8.11 -17.64 -4.95
C ASN A 58 8.91 -16.32 -4.83
N LEU A 59 9.05 -15.59 -5.94
CA LEU A 59 9.74 -14.31 -5.95
C LEU A 59 8.74 -13.17 -5.82
N GLU A 60 8.56 -12.72 -4.58
CA GLU A 60 7.78 -11.51 -4.32
C GLU A 60 8.33 -10.29 -5.09
N GLN A 61 7.42 -9.39 -5.50
CA GLN A 61 7.77 -8.13 -6.17
C GLN A 61 8.54 -7.16 -5.25
N SER A 62 8.44 -7.34 -3.93
CA SER A 62 9.12 -6.51 -2.93
C SER A 62 10.64 -6.49 -3.15
N TRP A 63 11.22 -5.30 -3.18
CA TRP A 63 12.65 -5.13 -3.45
C TRP A 63 13.52 -5.87 -2.44
N ARG A 64 14.48 -6.65 -2.95
CA ARG A 64 15.56 -7.27 -2.17
C ARG A 64 16.90 -6.99 -2.86
N ARG A 65 17.93 -6.63 -2.09
CA ARG A 65 19.27 -6.37 -2.65
C ARG A 65 19.87 -7.68 -3.18
N PRO A 66 20.23 -7.78 -4.47
CA PRO A 66 20.84 -8.98 -5.03
C PRO A 66 22.25 -9.19 -4.45
N LYS A 67 22.53 -10.42 -3.99
CA LYS A 67 23.81 -10.80 -3.36
C LYS A 67 24.77 -11.53 -4.31
N GLY A 68 24.25 -12.30 -5.27
CA GLY A 68 25.03 -13.18 -6.14
C GLY A 68 26.09 -12.46 -6.97
N ILE A 69 27.24 -13.12 -7.17
CA ILE A 69 28.40 -12.53 -7.86
C ILE A 69 28.09 -12.17 -9.32
N ASP A 70 27.27 -12.96 -10.01
CA ASP A 70 26.90 -12.78 -11.43
C ASP A 70 25.63 -11.97 -11.65
N SER A 71 25.05 -11.41 -10.59
CA SER A 71 23.85 -10.59 -10.73
C SER A 71 24.15 -9.32 -11.54
N ARG A 72 23.52 -9.21 -12.72
CA ARG A 72 23.61 -8.03 -13.59
C ARG A 72 23.14 -6.75 -12.90
N VAL A 73 22.11 -6.85 -12.07
CA VAL A 73 21.58 -5.74 -11.26
C VAL A 73 22.60 -5.29 -10.21
N ARG A 74 23.29 -6.23 -9.54
CA ARG A 74 24.35 -5.91 -8.55
C ARG A 74 25.52 -5.18 -9.21
N ARG A 75 25.90 -5.62 -10.41
CA ARG A 75 26.97 -5.02 -11.23
C ARG A 75 26.55 -3.73 -11.96
N LYS A 76 25.28 -3.29 -11.83
CA LYS A 76 24.73 -2.05 -12.41
C LYS A 76 24.81 -1.96 -13.94
N PHE A 77 24.65 -3.07 -14.65
CA PHE A 77 24.56 -3.03 -16.11
C PHE A 77 23.35 -2.19 -16.57
N LYS A 78 23.52 -1.45 -17.68
CA LYS A 78 22.43 -0.71 -18.34
C LYS A 78 21.35 -1.69 -18.83
N GLY A 79 20.10 -1.23 -18.92
CA GLY A 79 18.95 -2.06 -19.31
C GLY A 79 18.36 -2.94 -18.20
N CYS A 80 19.06 -3.11 -17.07
CA CYS A 80 18.53 -3.79 -15.89
C CYS A 80 17.71 -2.85 -14.98
N THR A 81 16.96 -3.41 -14.03
CA THR A 81 16.26 -2.62 -13.02
C THR A 81 17.26 -1.86 -12.14
N LEU A 82 17.09 -0.54 -12.07
CA LEU A 82 17.91 0.33 -11.23
C LEU A 82 17.69 0.02 -9.74
N MET A 83 18.76 0.00 -8.94
CA MET A 83 18.70 -0.23 -7.50
C MET A 83 18.20 1.02 -6.72
N PRO A 84 17.50 0.86 -5.58
CA PRO A 84 17.22 1.97 -4.68
C PRO A 84 18.52 2.56 -4.12
N ASN A 85 18.57 3.89 -4.09
CA ASN A 85 19.65 4.67 -3.50
C ASN A 85 19.07 5.93 -2.84
N ILE A 86 19.89 6.63 -2.04
CA ILE A 86 19.48 7.85 -1.34
C ILE A 86 19.19 9.02 -2.31
N GLY A 87 19.79 9.01 -3.50
CA GLY A 87 19.59 10.02 -4.54
C GLY A 87 18.14 10.15 -5.02
N TYR A 88 17.38 9.04 -4.99
CA TYR A 88 15.94 9.05 -5.31
C TYR A 88 15.05 9.63 -4.19
N GLY A 89 15.61 9.97 -3.02
CA GLY A 89 14.86 10.58 -1.92
C GLY A 89 14.23 11.91 -2.33
N SER A 90 12.94 12.10 -2.03
CA SER A 90 12.22 13.36 -2.25
C SER A 90 12.74 14.46 -1.31
N ASP A 91 12.44 15.71 -1.63
CA ASP A 91 12.78 16.85 -0.76
C ASP A 91 12.19 16.67 0.65
N LYS A 92 12.97 17.04 1.67
CA LYS A 92 12.63 16.92 3.09
C LYS A 92 11.30 17.61 3.41
N LYS A 93 11.04 18.80 2.84
CA LYS A 93 9.79 19.55 3.05
C LYS A 93 8.56 18.83 2.50
N THR A 94 8.68 18.14 1.36
CA THR A 94 7.55 17.47 0.66
C THR A 94 7.44 15.98 0.96
N ARG A 95 8.31 15.46 1.83
CA ARG A 95 8.31 14.06 2.22
C ARG A 95 7.03 13.74 3.00
N HIS A 96 6.39 12.61 2.69
CA HIS A 96 5.13 12.16 3.30
C HIS A 96 3.89 13.02 3.05
N TYR A 97 3.95 14.01 2.16
CA TYR A 97 2.75 14.72 1.71
C TYR A 97 1.95 13.94 0.67
N LEU A 98 0.64 14.08 0.77
CA LEU A 98 -0.33 13.66 -0.24
C LEU A 98 -0.40 14.69 -1.37
N PRO A 99 -0.96 14.32 -2.53
CA PRO A 99 -1.16 15.26 -3.64
C PRO A 99 -2.07 16.44 -3.29
N ASN A 100 -2.96 16.28 -2.30
CA ASN A 100 -3.77 17.35 -1.72
C ASN A 100 -2.97 18.38 -0.89
N LYS A 101 -1.66 18.22 -0.78
CA LYS A 101 -0.74 19.08 -0.01
C LYS A 101 -0.93 19.04 1.52
N PHE A 102 -1.58 18.01 2.04
CA PHE A 102 -1.61 17.69 3.46
C PHE A 102 -0.73 16.46 3.77
N LYS A 103 -0.32 16.34 5.02
CA LYS A 103 0.24 15.08 5.56
C LYS A 103 -0.91 14.22 6.07
N LYS A 104 -0.90 12.93 5.73
CA LYS A 104 -1.90 12.03 6.31
C LYS A 104 -1.61 11.69 7.76
N PHE A 105 -2.64 11.72 8.58
CA PHE A 105 -2.63 11.22 9.94
C PHE A 105 -3.75 10.19 10.06
N VAL A 106 -3.42 8.97 10.49
CA VAL A 106 -4.40 7.90 10.62
C VAL A 106 -5.11 8.05 11.97
N VAL A 107 -6.44 8.11 11.97
CA VAL A 107 -7.28 8.35 13.14
C VAL A 107 -8.11 7.11 13.48
N HIS A 108 -8.14 6.74 14.75
CA HIS A 108 -8.86 5.59 15.28
C HIS A 108 -10.12 5.97 16.08
N ASN A 109 -10.11 7.13 16.73
CA ASN A 109 -11.18 7.61 17.62
C ASN A 109 -11.43 9.12 17.45
N VAL A 110 -12.46 9.63 18.13
CA VAL A 110 -12.84 11.05 18.08
C VAL A 110 -11.81 11.94 18.79
N SER A 111 -11.23 11.46 19.90
CA SER A 111 -10.22 12.22 20.68
C SER A 111 -8.95 12.53 19.88
N GLU A 112 -8.55 11.63 18.98
CA GLU A 112 -7.40 11.82 18.09
C GLU A 112 -7.62 12.94 17.06
N LEU A 113 -8.87 13.34 16.78
CA LEU A 113 -9.15 14.53 15.96
C LEU A 113 -8.78 15.83 16.67
N GLU A 114 -8.82 15.85 18.00
CA GLU A 114 -8.52 17.05 18.78
C GLU A 114 -7.03 17.41 18.67
N LEU A 115 -6.16 16.40 18.56
CA LEU A 115 -4.73 16.59 18.24
C LEU A 115 -4.53 17.31 16.91
N LEU A 116 -5.45 17.15 15.96
CA LEU A 116 -5.40 17.77 14.64
C LEU A 116 -6.02 19.17 14.61
N MET A 117 -6.70 19.60 15.68
CA MET A 117 -7.33 20.92 15.77
C MET A 117 -6.30 22.05 15.59
N MET A 118 -5.14 21.93 16.22
CA MET A 118 -4.05 22.91 16.09
C MET A 118 -3.32 22.82 14.74
N HIS A 119 -3.43 21.69 14.02
CA HIS A 119 -2.66 21.42 12.82
C HIS A 119 -3.52 21.16 11.57
N ASN A 120 -4.75 21.67 11.57
CA ASN A 120 -5.76 21.48 10.53
C ASN A 120 -5.30 21.89 9.11
N ARG A 121 -4.38 22.85 8.99
CA ARG A 121 -3.82 23.29 7.69
C ARG A 121 -2.60 22.49 7.21
N THR A 122 -2.06 21.60 8.04
CA THR A 122 -0.89 20.77 7.71
C THR A 122 -1.25 19.30 7.55
N TYR A 123 -2.17 18.79 8.35
CA TYR A 123 -2.57 17.39 8.35
C TYR A 123 -4.00 17.20 7.85
N CYS A 124 -4.24 16.06 7.23
CA CYS A 124 -5.56 15.54 6.93
C CYS A 124 -5.77 14.24 7.71
N ALA A 125 -6.99 13.99 8.14
CA ALA A 125 -7.35 12.76 8.81
C ALA A 125 -7.65 11.64 7.78
N GLU A 126 -7.13 10.45 8.03
CA GLU A 126 -7.49 9.22 7.33
C GLU A 126 -8.08 8.24 8.36
N ILE A 127 -9.36 7.92 8.24
CA ILE A 127 -10.01 7.03 9.20
C ILE A 127 -9.46 5.62 9.04
N ALA A 128 -8.98 5.02 10.13
CA ALA A 128 -8.40 3.69 10.10
C ALA A 128 -9.39 2.62 9.59
N HIS A 129 -8.84 1.55 9.00
CA HIS A 129 -9.65 0.49 8.39
C HIS A 129 -10.48 -0.32 9.41
N ASN A 130 -10.05 -0.36 10.66
CA ASN A 130 -10.68 -1.12 11.74
C ASN A 130 -11.89 -0.40 12.38
N VAL A 131 -12.12 0.87 12.05
CA VAL A 131 -13.23 1.65 12.63
C VAL A 131 -14.55 1.27 11.96
N SER A 132 -15.50 0.80 12.76
CA SER A 132 -16.87 0.45 12.34
C SER A 132 -17.67 1.68 11.90
N THR A 133 -18.66 1.46 11.03
CA THR A 133 -19.48 2.51 10.37
C THR A 133 -20.08 3.54 11.33
N LYS A 134 -20.65 3.09 12.46
CA LYS A 134 -21.22 3.99 13.49
C LYS A 134 -20.20 5.02 13.98
N LYS A 135 -19.01 4.57 14.41
CA LYS A 135 -17.93 5.46 14.87
C LYS A 135 -17.36 6.34 13.75
N ARG A 136 -17.40 5.87 12.49
CA ARG A 136 -16.99 6.68 11.33
C ARG A 136 -17.90 7.90 11.16
N LYS A 137 -19.21 7.74 11.39
CA LYS A 137 -20.18 8.86 11.34
C LYS A 137 -19.80 9.93 12.37
N ASP A 138 -19.60 9.52 13.63
CA ASP A 138 -19.22 10.43 14.72
C ASP A 138 -17.90 11.18 14.42
N ILE A 139 -16.90 10.45 13.88
CA ILE A 139 -15.61 11.03 13.47
C ILE A 139 -15.79 12.05 12.33
N VAL A 140 -16.62 11.75 11.34
CA VAL A 140 -16.87 12.65 10.20
C VAL A 140 -17.61 13.91 10.65
N GLU A 141 -18.62 13.77 11.51
CA GLU A 141 -19.37 14.89 12.08
C GLU A 141 -18.46 15.79 12.92
N ARG A 142 -17.65 15.22 13.80
CA ARG A 142 -16.68 15.98 14.60
C ARG A 142 -15.60 16.64 13.73
N ALA A 143 -15.10 15.96 12.70
CA ALA A 143 -14.11 16.53 11.78
C ALA A 143 -14.68 17.72 10.99
N ALA A 144 -15.97 17.69 10.65
CA ALA A 144 -16.64 18.81 9.99
C ALA A 144 -16.73 20.05 10.89
N GLN A 145 -16.98 19.87 12.19
CA GLN A 145 -16.99 20.96 13.17
C GLN A 145 -15.61 21.63 13.30
N LEU A 146 -14.54 20.85 13.23
CA LEU A 146 -13.14 21.31 13.38
C LEU A 146 -12.51 21.80 12.06
N ASP A 147 -13.25 21.78 10.94
CA ASP A 147 -12.78 22.03 9.56
C ASP A 147 -11.53 21.21 9.18
N ILE A 148 -11.50 19.94 9.62
CA ILE A 148 -10.43 18.99 9.28
C ILE A 148 -10.81 18.24 8.00
N VAL A 149 -9.89 18.23 7.03
CA VAL A 149 -10.08 17.47 5.79
C VAL A 149 -9.88 15.98 6.04
N VAL A 150 -10.93 15.18 5.78
CA VAL A 150 -10.89 13.71 5.87
C VAL A 150 -10.73 13.10 4.48
N THR A 151 -9.72 12.26 4.26
CA THR A 151 -9.42 11.67 2.95
C THR A 151 -10.44 10.62 2.50
N ASN A 152 -10.92 9.79 3.43
CA ASN A 152 -11.82 8.67 3.18
C ASN A 152 -13.22 8.89 3.79
N LYS A 153 -13.75 10.12 3.67
CA LYS A 153 -15.04 10.55 4.25
C LYS A 153 -16.20 9.62 3.88
N LEU A 154 -16.28 9.19 2.61
CA LEU A 154 -17.38 8.37 2.09
C LEU A 154 -17.17 6.86 2.29
N ALA A 155 -16.01 6.43 2.79
CA ALA A 155 -15.71 5.00 2.84
C ALA A 155 -16.55 4.29 3.91
N ARG A 156 -17.20 3.17 3.51
CA ARG A 156 -18.08 2.31 4.32
C ARG A 156 -19.38 2.95 4.81
N LEU A 157 -19.63 4.21 4.49
CA LEU A 157 -20.91 4.88 4.70
C LEU A 157 -21.67 4.78 3.36
N ARG A 158 -22.36 3.66 3.14
CA ARG A 158 -23.32 3.56 2.03
C ARG A 158 -24.73 3.60 2.63
N SER A 159 -25.51 4.58 2.21
CA SER A 159 -26.97 4.55 2.26
C SER A 159 -27.46 3.62 1.16
N GLN A 160 -28.63 3.01 1.33
CA GLN A 160 -29.25 2.13 0.33
C GLN A 160 -29.69 2.89 -0.95
N GLU A 161 -29.62 4.22 -0.93
CA GLU A 161 -30.07 5.15 -1.98
C GLU A 161 -28.92 5.71 -2.86
N ASP A 162 -27.65 5.48 -2.50
CA ASP A 162 -26.48 6.02 -3.22
C ASP A 162 -25.87 4.96 -4.18
N GLU A 163 -26.67 4.43 -5.10
CA GLU A 163 -26.22 3.55 -6.21
C GLU A 163 -26.35 4.22 -7.59
#